data_AF-A0A8H3WYE9-F1
#
_entry.id   AF-A0A8H3WYE9-F1
#
_cell.length_a   1.000
_cell.length_b   1.000
_cell.length_c   1.000
_cell.angle_alpha   90.00
_cell.angle_beta   90.00
_cell.angle_gamma   90.00
#
_symmetry.space_group_name_H-M   'P 1'
#
loop_
_entity.id
_entity.type
_entity.pdbx_description
1 polymer ?
#
loop_
_entity_poly.entity_id
_entity_poly.type
_entity_poly.pdbx_seq_one_letter_code
_entity_poly.pdbx_strand_id
1 'polypeptide(L)'
;MDINNKSQNQEVDESLRNVEETFEKLGNRLDLVVQKVEITRHSDKGLLLQIKRNELNEPVKQDYHGSIHYPVTKKIYKGSYIACRPTKKSKFIEEELAILRKLGQSPYILQFYGLSNVDNHEVMIFDWLKMEL
;
A
#
# COMPACT_ATOMS: atom_id res chain seq x y z
N MET A 1 4.77 28.76 56.49
CA MET A 1 3.75 29.02 55.45
C MET A 1 3.97 28.12 54.22
N ASP A 2 4.76 27.04 54.36
CA ASP A 2 5.47 26.40 53.25
C ASP A 2 4.79 25.13 52.71
N ILE A 3 3.84 24.59 53.45
CA ILE A 3 3.11 23.36 53.09
C ILE A 3 2.12 23.63 51.94
N ASN A 4 1.56 24.84 51.90
CA ASN A 4 0.57 25.23 50.88
C ASN A 4 1.19 25.38 49.48
N ASN A 5 2.40 25.95 49.38
CA ASN A 5 3.11 26.10 48.10
C ASN A 5 3.56 24.76 47.51
N LYS A 6 3.93 23.79 48.35
CA LYS A 6 4.38 22.48 47.87
C LYS A 6 3.23 21.66 47.28
N SER A 7 2.04 21.74 47.90
CA SER A 7 0.83 21.10 47.40
C SER A 7 0.37 21.69 46.07
N GLN A 8 0.40 23.02 45.95
CA GLN A 8 0.01 23.70 44.71
C GLN A 8 0.98 23.42 43.55
N ASN A 9 2.28 23.32 43.81
CA ASN A 9 3.25 22.96 42.77
C ASN A 9 3.07 21.51 42.28
N GLN A 10 2.68 20.58 43.15
CA GLN A 10 2.37 19.20 42.72
C GLN A 10 1.12 19.14 41.84
N GLU A 11 0.08 19.92 42.16
CA GLU A 11 -1.15 20.01 41.36
C GLU A 11 -0.89 20.60 39.96
N VAL A 12 0.02 21.57 39.87
CA VAL A 12 0.46 22.15 38.59
C VAL A 12 1.24 21.12 37.76
N ASP A 13 2.17 20.37 38.36
CA ASP A 13 2.94 19.34 37.66
C ASP A 13 2.07 18.19 37.16
N GLU A 14 1.08 17.76 37.95
CA GLU A 14 0.11 16.74 37.53
C GLU A 14 -0.76 17.23 36.37
N SER A 15 -1.21 18.49 36.44
CA SER A 15 -1.97 19.11 35.36
C SER A 15 -1.18 19.19 34.05
N LEU A 16 0.11 19.54 34.12
CA LEU A 16 1.01 19.57 32.96
C LEU A 16 1.20 18.19 32.32
N ARG A 17 1.42 17.15 33.14
CA ARG A 17 1.52 15.77 32.63
C ARG A 17 0.26 15.30 31.92
N ASN A 18 -0.91 15.62 32.48
CA ASN A 18 -2.19 15.24 31.88
C ASN A 18 -2.39 15.92 30.52
N VAL A 19 -1.93 17.16 30.37
CA VAL A 19 -1.97 17.90 29.11
C VAL A 19 -1.04 17.25 28.08
N GLU A 20 0.20 16.91 28.45
CA GLU A 20 1.15 16.22 27.58
C GLU A 20 0.60 14.87 27.08
N GLU A 21 0.05 14.05 27.98
CA GLU A 21 -0.55 12.77 27.61
C GLU A 21 -1.75 12.94 26.66
N THR A 22 -2.53 14.02 26.85
CA THR A 22 -3.65 14.35 25.97
C THR A 22 -3.17 14.78 24.58
N PHE A 23 -2.10 15.58 24.49
CA PHE A 23 -1.50 15.98 23.22
C PHE A 23 -0.91 14.78 22.46
N GLU A 24 -0.25 13.85 23.15
CA GLU A 24 0.26 12.61 22.56
C GLU A 24 -0.88 11.74 22.01
N LYS A 25 -1.94 11.54 22.80
CA LYS A 25 -3.14 10.81 22.33
C LYS A 25 -3.80 11.52 21.13
N LEU A 26 -3.82 12.85 21.13
CA LEU A 26 -4.38 13.64 20.04
C LEU A 26 -3.54 13.54 18.76
N GLY A 27 -2.21 13.61 18.86
CA GLY A 27 -1.28 13.44 17.73
C GLY A 27 -1.46 12.09 17.05
N ASN A 28 -1.49 11.01 17.83
CA ASN A 28 -1.74 9.65 17.32
C ASN A 28 -3.10 9.52 16.60
N ARG A 29 -4.15 10.18 17.11
CA ARG A 29 -5.46 10.19 16.44
C ARG A 29 -5.46 11.05 15.18
N LEU A 30 -4.72 12.15 15.17
CA LEU A 30 -4.58 13.02 14.00
C LEU A 30 -3.91 12.27 12.85
N ASP A 31 -2.84 11.51 13.13
CA ASP A 31 -2.16 10.68 12.14
C ASP A 31 -3.11 9.64 11.52
N LEU A 32 -3.94 8.98 12.34
CA LEU A 32 -4.95 8.04 11.85
C LEU A 32 -6.03 8.72 11.00
N VAL A 33 -6.44 9.93 11.34
CA VAL A 33 -7.42 10.70 10.56
C VAL A 33 -6.80 11.18 9.25
N VAL A 34 -5.57 11.67 9.26
CA VAL A 34 -4.82 12.06 8.04
C VAL A 34 -4.69 10.87 7.11
N GLN A 35 -4.30 9.69 7.62
CA GLN A 35 -4.24 8.45 6.81
C GLN A 35 -5.62 8.07 6.23
N LYS A 36 -6.70 8.16 7.01
CA LYS A 36 -8.08 7.91 6.52
C LYS A 36 -8.55 8.94 5.49
N VAL A 37 -8.15 10.19 5.67
CA VAL A 37 -8.49 11.29 4.76
C VAL A 37 -7.70 11.18 3.45
N GLU A 38 -6.44 10.75 3.48
CA GLU A 38 -5.68 10.39 2.28
C GLU A 38 -6.36 9.24 1.51
N ILE A 39 -6.84 8.20 2.21
CA ILE A 39 -7.60 7.09 1.59
C ILE A 39 -8.86 7.59 0.87
N THR A 40 -9.55 8.61 1.43
CA THR A 40 -10.78 9.15 0.83
C THR A 40 -10.56 10.24 -0.21
N ARG A 41 -9.40 10.94 -0.17
CA ARG A 41 -9.08 12.03 -1.11
C ARG A 41 -8.42 11.56 -2.40
N HIS A 42 -7.74 10.41 -2.40
CA HIS A 42 -7.19 9.83 -3.63
C HIS A 42 -8.23 8.99 -4.38
N SER A 43 -9.32 9.62 -4.82
CA SER A 43 -9.81 9.36 -6.19
C SER A 43 -8.86 10.09 -7.15
N ASP A 44 -7.56 9.77 -7.08
CA ASP A 44 -6.58 10.21 -8.05
C ASP A 44 -6.84 9.40 -9.31
N LYS A 45 -7.84 9.85 -10.08
CA LYS A 45 -8.11 9.39 -11.45
C LYS A 45 -6.91 9.60 -12.39
N GLY A 46 -5.81 10.20 -11.92
CA GLY A 46 -4.70 10.70 -12.74
C GLY A 46 -3.39 9.90 -12.71
N LEU A 47 -3.23 8.89 -11.86
CA LEU A 47 -1.98 8.10 -11.82
C LEU A 47 -2.27 6.59 -11.76
N LEU A 48 -2.99 6.09 -12.76
CA LEU A 48 -2.83 4.68 -13.11
C LEU A 48 -1.37 4.52 -13.57
N LEU A 49 -0.55 3.82 -12.77
CA LEU A 49 0.79 3.40 -13.15
C LEU A 49 0.65 2.39 -14.30
N GLN A 50 0.47 2.90 -15.51
CA GLN A 50 0.31 2.09 -16.70
C GLN A 50 1.70 1.80 -17.27
N ILE A 51 2.15 0.57 -17.05
CA ILE A 51 3.41 0.07 -17.56
C ILE A 51 3.19 -0.27 -19.03
N LYS A 52 4.01 0.29 -19.92
CA LYS A 52 3.89 -0.01 -21.34
C LYS A 52 4.35 -1.43 -21.60
N ARG A 53 3.69 -2.09 -22.55
CA ARG A 53 4.02 -3.48 -22.94
C ARG A 53 5.49 -3.66 -23.31
N ASN A 54 6.10 -2.67 -23.95
CA ASN A 54 7.51 -2.70 -24.37
C ASN A 54 8.51 -2.52 -23.21
N GLU A 55 8.06 -2.20 -22.00
CA GLU A 55 8.88 -2.22 -20.79
C GLU A 55 8.96 -3.62 -20.15
N LEU A 56 8.13 -4.55 -20.62
CA LEU A 56 8.05 -5.92 -20.14
C LEU A 56 8.79 -6.85 -21.09
N ASN A 57 9.89 -7.45 -20.61
CA ASN A 57 10.68 -8.39 -21.39
C ASN A 57 10.28 -9.83 -21.07
N GLU A 58 10.52 -10.73 -22.03
CA GLU A 58 10.31 -12.16 -21.80
C GLU A 58 11.44 -12.77 -20.96
N PRO A 59 11.13 -13.71 -20.06
CA PRO A 59 12.14 -14.47 -19.35
C PRO A 59 12.78 -15.53 -20.26
N VAL A 60 13.99 -15.99 -19.92
CA VAL A 60 14.68 -17.08 -20.64
C VAL A 60 13.88 -18.39 -20.61
N LYS A 61 13.20 -18.66 -19.49
CA LYS A 61 12.27 -19.78 -19.33
C LYS A 61 10.91 -19.24 -18.96
N GLN A 62 9.91 -19.63 -19.72
CA GLN A 62 8.54 -19.25 -19.42
C GLN A 62 8.03 -20.07 -18.25
N ASP A 63 7.30 -19.39 -17.37
CA ASP A 63 6.80 -19.93 -16.14
C ASP A 63 5.38 -19.40 -15.95
N TYR A 64 4.49 -20.31 -15.59
CA TYR A 64 3.05 -20.05 -15.52
C TYR A 64 2.55 -20.58 -14.18
N HIS A 65 1.83 -19.73 -13.46
CA HIS A 65 1.14 -20.11 -12.23
C HIS A 65 -0.37 -19.92 -12.36
N GLY A 66 -1.14 -20.60 -11.51
CA GLY A 66 -2.58 -20.41 -11.40
C GLY A 66 -3.42 -21.23 -12.38
N SER A 67 -4.64 -20.76 -12.66
CA SER A 67 -5.62 -21.47 -13.47
C SER A 67 -5.26 -21.43 -14.95
N ILE A 68 -5.54 -22.52 -15.68
CA ILE A 68 -5.39 -22.63 -17.14
C ILE A 68 -6.15 -21.50 -17.86
N HIS A 69 -7.29 -21.05 -17.33
CA HIS A 69 -8.10 -20.00 -17.95
C HIS A 69 -7.59 -18.58 -17.69
N TYR A 70 -6.81 -18.38 -16.62
CA TYR A 70 -6.29 -17.08 -16.21
C TYR A 70 -4.87 -17.25 -15.66
N PRO A 71 -3.91 -17.68 -16.50
CA PRO A 71 -2.57 -17.96 -16.04
C PRO A 71 -1.88 -16.67 -15.63
N VAL A 72 -1.22 -16.70 -14.48
CA VAL A 72 -0.26 -15.68 -14.07
C VAL A 72 1.02 -15.96 -14.84
N THR A 73 1.41 -15.00 -15.69
CA THR A 73 2.58 -15.16 -16.57
C THR A 73 3.79 -14.43 -15.98
N LYS A 74 4.97 -15.04 -16.10
CA LYS A 74 6.22 -14.42 -15.66
C LYS A 74 6.80 -13.51 -16.74
N LYS A 75 7.24 -12.31 -16.35
CA LYS A 75 7.97 -11.36 -17.21
C LYS A 75 9.12 -10.68 -16.45
N ILE A 76 9.88 -9.85 -17.13
CA ILE A 76 10.96 -9.03 -16.56
C ILE A 76 10.62 -7.54 -16.73
N TYR A 77 10.60 -6.79 -15.64
CA TYR A 77 10.42 -5.35 -15.61
C TYR A 77 11.55 -4.70 -14.83
N LYS A 78 12.26 -3.74 -15.44
CA LYS A 78 13.42 -3.05 -14.84
C LYS A 78 14.48 -3.99 -14.23
N GLY A 79 14.69 -5.15 -14.87
CA GLY A 79 15.67 -6.16 -14.42
C GLY A 79 15.17 -7.14 -13.37
N SER A 80 13.96 -6.96 -12.84
CA SER A 80 13.36 -7.86 -11.85
C SER A 80 12.29 -8.77 -12.47
N TYR A 81 12.17 -9.99 -11.96
CA TYR A 81 11.07 -10.87 -12.33
C TYR A 81 9.75 -10.38 -11.72
N ILE A 82 8.71 -10.36 -12.54
CA ILE A 82 7.37 -9.92 -12.16
C ILE A 82 6.31 -10.97 -12.55
N ALA A 83 5.19 -10.92 -11.85
CA ALA A 83 3.97 -11.67 -12.14
C ALA A 83 2.96 -10.77 -12.86
N CYS A 84 2.53 -11.18 -14.05
CA CYS A 84 1.43 -10.59 -14.80
C CYS A 84 0.16 -11.40 -14.54
N ARG A 85 -0.68 -10.92 -13.62
CA ARG A 85 -1.96 -11.55 -13.26
C ARG A 85 -3.09 -10.95 -14.12
N PRO A 86 -3.84 -11.75 -14.89
CA PRO A 86 -5.01 -11.26 -15.62
C PRO A 86 -6.01 -10.61 -14.67
N THR A 87 -6.50 -9.43 -15.03
CA THR A 87 -7.59 -8.77 -14.29
C THR A 87 -8.89 -8.86 -15.06
N LYS A 88 -9.99 -8.95 -14.31
CA LYS A 88 -11.35 -8.85 -14.86
C LYS A 88 -11.81 -7.43 -14.63
N LYS A 89 -12.44 -6.82 -15.65
CA LYS A 89 -13.11 -5.54 -15.48
C LYS A 89 -14.23 -5.70 -14.46
N SER A 90 -13.98 -5.27 -13.24
CA SER A 90 -14.95 -5.23 -12.16
C SER A 90 -15.44 -3.80 -11.98
N LYS A 91 -16.63 -3.62 -11.40
CA LYS A 91 -17.13 -2.29 -11.03
C LYS A 91 -16.30 -1.64 -9.91
N PHE A 92 -15.46 -2.43 -9.24
CA PHE A 92 -14.70 -2.04 -8.06
C PHE A 92 -13.18 -2.00 -8.31
N ILE A 93 -12.77 -1.94 -9.59
CA ILE A 93 -11.37 -2.02 -9.97
C ILE A 93 -10.58 -0.83 -9.43
N GLU A 94 -11.18 0.36 -9.36
CA GLU A 94 -10.52 1.56 -8.84
C GLU A 94 -10.23 1.42 -7.33
N GLU A 95 -11.20 0.91 -6.57
CA GLU A 95 -11.07 0.66 -5.14
C GLU A 95 -10.03 -0.44 -4.85
N GLU A 96 -10.04 -1.52 -5.65
CA GLU A 96 -9.03 -2.58 -5.55
C GLU A 96 -7.62 -2.02 -5.76
N LEU A 97 -7.43 -1.19 -6.79
CA LEU A 97 -6.14 -0.57 -7.08
C LEU A 97 -5.69 0.41 -5.99
N ALA A 98 -6.62 1.18 -5.42
CA ALA A 98 -6.33 2.09 -4.31
C ALA A 98 -5.83 1.32 -3.08
N ILE A 99 -6.49 0.22 -2.73
CA ILE A 99 -6.08 -0.66 -1.63
C ILE A 99 -4.70 -1.27 -1.92
N LEU A 100 -4.50 -1.84 -3.10
CA LEU A 100 -3.22 -2.47 -3.49
C LEU A 100 -2.05 -1.49 -3.42
N ARG A 101 -2.24 -0.24 -3.86
CA ARG A 101 -1.20 0.80 -3.76
C ARG A 101 -0.82 1.11 -2.31
N LYS A 102 -1.81 1.16 -1.41
CA LYS A 102 -1.54 1.44 0.00
C LYS A 102 -0.85 0.26 0.67
N LEU A 103 -1.31 -0.96 0.40
CA LEU A 103 -0.71 -2.18 0.93
C LEU A 103 0.73 -2.38 0.43
N GLY A 104 1.04 -1.99 -0.81
CA GLY A 104 2.39 -2.01 -1.36
C GLY A 104 3.39 -1.06 -0.68
N GLN A 105 2.98 -0.24 0.31
CA GLN A 105 3.92 0.49 1.16
C GLN A 105 4.55 -0.40 2.24
N SER A 106 3.96 -1.57 2.50
CA SER A 106 4.47 -2.53 3.49
C SER A 106 5.52 -3.45 2.86
N PRO A 107 6.70 -3.62 3.48
CA PRO A 107 7.72 -4.55 2.99
C PRO A 107 7.30 -6.03 3.11
N TYR A 108 6.20 -6.31 3.83
CA TYR A 108 5.69 -7.67 4.06
C TYR A 108 4.55 -8.06 3.11
N ILE A 109 4.10 -7.15 2.26
CA ILE A 109 3.03 -7.40 1.29
C ILE A 109 3.63 -7.39 -0.11
N LEU A 110 3.11 -8.27 -0.96
CA LEU A 110 3.49 -8.35 -2.37
C LEU A 110 3.35 -6.97 -3.04
N GLN A 111 4.44 -6.47 -3.61
CA GLN A 111 4.44 -5.17 -4.27
C GLN A 111 3.54 -5.20 -5.50
N PHE A 112 2.60 -4.25 -5.56
CA PHE A 112 1.87 -3.92 -6.78
C PHE A 112 2.61 -2.81 -7.52
N TYR A 113 2.92 -3.02 -8.80
CA TYR A 113 3.63 -2.07 -9.63
C TYR A 113 2.71 -1.24 -10.53
N GLY A 114 1.59 -1.81 -10.95
CA GLY A 114 0.70 -1.14 -11.90
C GLY A 114 -0.06 -2.08 -12.82
N LEU A 115 -0.65 -1.49 -13.85
CA LEU A 115 -1.40 -2.20 -14.90
C LEU A 115 -0.61 -2.22 -16.20
N SER A 116 -0.82 -3.24 -17.01
CA SER A 116 -0.33 -3.28 -18.38
C SER A 116 -1.31 -4.00 -19.31
N ASN A 117 -1.05 -3.93 -20.61
CA ASN A 117 -1.72 -4.75 -21.61
C ASN A 117 -0.71 -5.73 -22.19
N VAL A 118 -0.89 -7.01 -21.91
CA VAL A 118 -0.05 -8.12 -22.37
C VAL A 118 -0.93 -9.07 -23.16
N ASP A 119 -0.55 -9.36 -24.41
CA ASP A 119 -1.27 -10.30 -25.28
C ASP A 119 -2.77 -10.01 -25.39
N ASN A 120 -3.12 -8.72 -25.50
CA ASN A 120 -4.49 -8.20 -25.54
C ASN A 120 -5.31 -8.40 -24.26
N HIS A 121 -4.67 -8.79 -23.16
CA HIS A 121 -5.27 -8.91 -21.85
C HIS A 121 -4.76 -7.80 -20.93
N GLU A 122 -5.68 -7.20 -20.17
CA GLU A 122 -5.32 -6.31 -19.08
C GLU A 122 -4.77 -7.15 -17.93
N VAL A 123 -3.59 -6.80 -17.46
CA VAL A 123 -2.88 -7.51 -16.39
C VAL A 123 -2.48 -6.56 -15.29
N MET A 124 -2.58 -7.03 -14.05
CA MET A 124 -1.93 -6.42 -12.90
C MET A 124 -0.51 -6.96 -12.78
N ILE A 125 0.42 -6.06 -12.45
CA ILE A 125 1.84 -6.36 -12.32
C ILE A 125 2.22 -6.39 -10.84
N PHE A 126 2.76 -7.53 -10.41
CA PHE A 126 3.24 -7.74 -9.05
C PHE A 126 4.67 -8.27 -9.03
N ASP A 127 5.29 -8.28 -7.86
CA ASP A 127 6.50 -9.07 -7.64
C ASP A 127 6.29 -10.54 -8.02
N TRP A 128 7.33 -11.15 -8.58
CA TRP A 128 7.36 -12.59 -8.77
C TRP A 128 7.82 -13.27 -7.47
N LEU A 129 6.91 -13.92 -6.75
CA LEU A 129 7.29 -14.82 -5.68
C LEU A 129 7.50 -16.22 -6.24
N LYS A 130 8.70 -16.77 -6.06
CA LYS A 130 8.87 -18.22 -6.09
C LYS A 130 8.35 -18.75 -4.76
N MET A 131 7.28 -19.54 -4.78
CA MET A 131 7.03 -20.42 -3.64
C MET A 131 8.07 -21.54 -3.72
N GLU A 132 9.08 -21.50 -2.85
CA GLU A 132 9.86 -22.70 -2.55
C GLU A 132 9.02 -23.53 -1.57
N LEU A 133 8.54 -24.67 -2.03
CA LEU A 133 7.98 -25.75 -1.22
C LEU A 133 8.92 -26.95 -1.35
#